data_AF-A0A7Y0H4V3-F1
#
_entry.id   AF-A0A7Y0H4V3-F1
#
_cell.length_a   1.000
_cell.length_b   1.000
_cell.length_c   1.000
_cell.angle_alpha   90.00
_cell.angle_beta   90.00
_cell.angle_gamma   90.00
#
_symmetry.space_group_name_H-M   'P 1'
#
loop_
_entity.id
_entity.type
_entity.pdbx_description
1 polymer ?
#
loop_
_entity_poly.entity_id
_entity_poly.type
_entity_poly.pdbx_seq_one_letter_code
_entity_poly.pdbx_strand_id
1 'polypeptide(L)'
;MDQPPELMELQRELALQSWDDVHRDLPWIRDLARARDRVERAVLADPVVADDYDQAQRQYAVARHAEVVARHSAQAARVHDLTNLLRSALAQTERFDLAALRKVPQPSDFEPGVAGLPQAPPLWADFAPDATPGRMRLLDDQKHREFRLADARDRFQRALRVHRDAEIARQGALVGAQRIHFDRGAARDAEAKAHNDGLDVFASVLDGGDPAAVAGYFGLVLCGSVYPIDFPQHFRLAYLPELSELVVEVTLPGIEVIPTASELQYVAESDEVAVSPRGAEQVESMYASVVAQVILRTLHELFHSDSRGWLETVTLNGMTTQAGTARPDHGLCLVSLRTSQGQFVGLNLTLDDSRENLAELGAAVLYSCQREEPIRDLNEIDPRHVVETNVLADLDNRLDVVDLTAGQFEHLVHELLPKMGLHIKHIRSSEDGVVDCLVFDARPVLGGDVVVHAARQTQSL
;
A
#
# COMPACT_ATOMS: atom_id res chain seq x y z
N MET A 1 5.73 4.90 -31.76
CA MET A 1 6.57 5.38 -30.66
C MET A 1 5.84 4.90 -29.45
N ASP A 2 6.48 4.08 -28.63
CA ASP A 2 5.91 3.65 -27.35
C ASP A 2 5.59 4.89 -26.50
N GLN A 3 4.64 4.75 -25.56
CA GLN A 3 4.32 5.82 -24.61
C GLN A 3 5.62 6.43 -24.04
N PRO A 4 5.70 7.77 -23.88
CA PRO A 4 6.89 8.38 -23.34
C PRO A 4 7.17 7.80 -21.94
N PRO A 5 8.41 7.37 -21.65
CA PRO A 5 8.73 6.66 -20.41
C PRO A 5 8.39 7.47 -19.15
N GLU A 6 8.47 8.80 -19.26
CA GLU A 6 8.10 9.77 -18.21
C GLU A 6 6.62 9.66 -17.82
N LEU A 7 5.72 9.41 -18.78
CA LEU A 7 4.29 9.27 -18.51
C LEU A 7 3.99 7.99 -17.73
N MET A 8 4.64 6.88 -18.08
CA MET A 8 4.45 5.62 -17.34
C MET A 8 4.96 5.72 -15.91
N GLU A 9 6.09 6.41 -15.69
CA GLU A 9 6.62 6.65 -14.36
C GLU A 9 5.66 7.50 -13.51
N LEU A 10 5.08 8.57 -14.09
CA LEU A 10 4.08 9.39 -13.42
C LEU A 10 2.80 8.62 -13.05
N GLN A 11 2.32 7.77 -13.96
CA GLN A 11 1.16 6.92 -13.72
C GLN A 11 1.41 5.95 -12.57
N ARG A 12 2.59 5.33 -12.53
CA ARG A 12 3.01 4.43 -11.46
C ARG A 12 3.13 5.13 -10.11
N GLU A 13 3.71 6.32 -10.06
CA GLU A 13 3.85 7.06 -8.81
C GLU A 13 2.52 7.53 -8.25
N LEU A 14 1.64 8.04 -9.12
CA LEU A 14 0.30 8.47 -8.73
C LEU A 14 -0.53 7.29 -8.22
N ALA A 15 -0.41 6.13 -8.87
CA ALA A 15 -1.00 4.87 -8.43
C ALA A 15 -0.53 4.45 -7.02
N LEU A 16 0.76 4.60 -6.72
CA LEU A 16 1.31 4.29 -5.40
C LEU A 16 0.82 5.26 -4.32
N GLN A 17 0.74 6.56 -4.63
CA GLN A 17 0.25 7.58 -3.72
C GLN A 17 -1.24 7.37 -3.40
N SER A 18 -2.06 7.15 -4.43
CA SER A 18 -3.49 6.88 -4.24
C SER A 18 -3.70 5.59 -3.43
N TRP A 19 -2.88 4.57 -3.63
CA TRP A 19 -2.89 3.35 -2.82
C TRP A 19 -2.57 3.64 -1.34
N ASP A 20 -1.50 4.38 -1.05
CA ASP A 20 -1.09 4.69 0.33
C ASP A 20 -2.13 5.55 1.08
N ASP A 21 -2.72 6.55 0.42
CA ASP A 21 -3.69 7.47 1.03
C ASP A 21 -4.99 6.75 1.42
N VAL A 22 -5.41 5.76 0.63
CA VAL A 22 -6.62 4.97 0.89
C VAL A 22 -6.44 4.03 2.07
N HIS A 23 -5.26 3.44 2.19
CA HIS A 23 -5.02 2.37 3.17
C HIS A 23 -4.52 2.86 4.52
N ARG A 24 -4.08 4.13 4.61
CA ARG A 24 -3.59 4.72 5.86
C ARG A 24 -4.69 4.97 6.90
N ASP A 25 -5.93 5.22 6.46
CA ASP A 25 -7.00 5.75 7.31
C ASP A 25 -8.37 5.06 7.15
N LEU A 26 -8.39 3.77 6.81
CA LEU A 26 -9.63 3.02 6.60
C LEU A 26 -10.55 3.06 7.85
N PRO A 27 -11.74 3.70 7.78
CA PRO A 27 -12.64 3.86 8.93
C PRO A 27 -13.06 2.54 9.59
N TRP A 28 -13.15 1.46 8.80
CA TRP A 28 -13.49 0.13 9.32
C TRP A 28 -12.41 -0.45 10.24
N ILE A 29 -11.13 -0.05 10.11
CA ILE A 29 -10.07 -0.45 11.06
C ILE A 29 -10.36 0.15 12.44
N ARG A 30 -10.83 1.41 12.49
CA ARG A 30 -11.23 2.10 13.72
C ARG A 30 -12.52 1.51 14.30
N ASP A 31 -13.49 1.17 13.46
CA ASP A 31 -14.75 0.57 13.91
C ASP A 31 -14.58 -0.89 14.36
N LEU A 32 -13.65 -1.63 13.75
CA LEU A 32 -13.23 -2.96 14.20
C LEU A 32 -12.51 -2.89 15.55
N ALA A 33 -11.65 -1.89 15.77
CA ALA A 33 -11.05 -1.63 17.09
C ALA A 33 -12.11 -1.27 18.14
N ARG A 34 -13.09 -0.43 17.81
CA ARG A 34 -14.20 -0.07 18.72
C ARG A 34 -15.16 -1.22 19.00
N ALA A 35 -15.39 -2.10 18.02
CA ALA A 35 -16.19 -3.31 18.21
C ALA A 35 -15.46 -4.27 19.15
N ARG A 36 -14.15 -4.47 18.95
CA ARG A 36 -13.29 -5.26 19.84
C ARG A 36 -13.28 -4.73 21.27
N ASP A 37 -13.07 -3.43 21.46
CA ASP A 37 -13.06 -2.79 22.77
C ASP A 37 -14.40 -2.90 23.51
N ARG A 38 -15.53 -2.92 22.80
CA ARG A 38 -16.87 -3.13 23.39
C ARG A 38 -17.04 -4.54 23.93
N VAL A 39 -16.55 -5.53 23.18
CA VAL A 39 -16.54 -6.94 23.61
C VAL A 39 -15.59 -7.11 24.80
N GLU A 40 -14.38 -6.57 24.71
CA GLU A 40 -13.36 -6.68 25.78
C GLU A 40 -13.84 -6.05 27.10
N ARG A 41 -14.51 -4.89 27.03
CA ARG A 41 -15.13 -4.29 28.22
C ARG A 41 -16.30 -5.09 28.78
N ALA A 42 -17.07 -5.79 27.94
CA ALA A 42 -18.12 -6.68 28.40
C ALA A 42 -17.55 -7.93 29.11
N VAL A 43 -16.40 -8.43 28.65
CA VAL A 43 -15.66 -9.55 29.27
C VAL A 43 -15.08 -9.17 30.63
N LEU A 44 -14.53 -7.97 30.76
CA LEU A 44 -13.85 -7.51 31.97
C LEU A 44 -14.82 -7.04 33.10
N ALA A 45 -16.13 -6.90 32.80
CA ALA A 45 -17.10 -6.33 33.71
C ALA A 45 -17.79 -7.33 34.68
N ASP A 46 -17.45 -8.63 34.65
CA ASP A 46 -18.10 -9.66 35.47
C ASP A 46 -17.13 -10.27 36.52
N PRO A 47 -17.14 -9.80 37.79
CA PRO A 47 -16.19 -10.23 38.81
C PRO A 47 -16.84 -11.18 39.83
N VAL A 48 -17.24 -12.39 39.44
CA VAL A 48 -17.60 -13.45 40.42
C VAL A 48 -17.09 -14.83 39.95
N VAL A 49 -16.22 -15.41 40.79
CA VAL A 49 -15.46 -16.65 40.59
C VAL A 49 -16.35 -17.90 40.68
N ALA A 50 -16.35 -18.73 39.63
CA ALA A 50 -16.71 -20.16 39.65
C ALA A 50 -16.11 -20.90 38.42
N ASP A 51 -15.33 -21.96 38.68
CA ASP A 51 -14.76 -22.99 37.79
C ASP A 51 -14.05 -22.57 36.48
N ASP A 52 -12.74 -22.82 36.42
CA ASP A 52 -11.85 -22.54 35.25
C ASP A 52 -12.40 -23.07 33.91
N TYR A 53 -13.19 -24.15 33.92
CA TYR A 53 -13.80 -24.73 32.70
C TYR A 53 -14.99 -23.91 32.18
N ASP A 54 -15.92 -23.53 33.05
CA ASP A 54 -17.09 -22.71 32.68
C ASP A 54 -16.63 -21.30 32.27
N GLN A 55 -15.61 -20.76 32.93
CA GLN A 55 -15.01 -19.49 32.56
C GLN A 55 -14.32 -19.57 31.19
N ALA A 56 -13.53 -20.62 30.92
CA ALA A 56 -12.89 -20.83 29.62
C ALA A 56 -13.93 -21.03 28.50
N GLN A 57 -15.02 -21.76 28.75
CA GLN A 57 -16.10 -21.92 27.77
C GLN A 57 -16.83 -20.60 27.48
N ARG A 58 -17.09 -19.76 28.50
CA ARG A 58 -17.68 -18.43 28.30
C ARG A 58 -16.74 -17.50 27.53
N GLN A 59 -15.44 -17.49 27.87
CA GLN A 59 -14.44 -16.71 27.14
C GLN A 59 -14.33 -17.14 25.68
N TYR A 60 -14.36 -18.45 25.43
CA TYR A 60 -14.38 -18.99 24.07
C TYR A 60 -15.63 -18.55 23.30
N ALA A 61 -16.83 -18.71 23.87
CA ALA A 61 -18.07 -18.29 23.22
C ALA A 61 -18.10 -16.78 22.94
N VAL A 62 -17.58 -15.94 23.85
CA VAL A 62 -17.47 -14.50 23.64
C VAL A 62 -16.46 -14.17 22.53
N ALA A 63 -15.31 -14.84 22.50
CA ALA A 63 -14.32 -14.67 21.44
C ALA A 63 -14.88 -15.06 20.05
N ARG A 64 -15.61 -16.19 19.97
CA ARG A 64 -16.28 -16.64 18.74
C ARG A 64 -17.36 -15.66 18.29
N HIS A 65 -18.18 -15.17 19.22
CA HIS A 65 -19.18 -14.16 18.89
C HIS A 65 -18.52 -12.86 18.39
N ALA A 66 -17.44 -12.42 19.04
CA ALA A 66 -16.69 -11.24 18.63
C ALA A 66 -16.07 -11.38 17.24
N GLU A 67 -15.53 -12.55 16.91
CA GLU A 67 -15.01 -12.88 15.58
C GLU A 67 -16.10 -12.78 14.51
N VAL A 68 -17.29 -13.34 14.77
CA VAL A 68 -18.42 -13.29 13.83
C VAL A 68 -18.92 -11.85 13.66
N VAL A 69 -19.04 -11.09 14.74
CA VAL A 69 -19.40 -9.66 14.68
C VAL A 69 -18.37 -8.87 13.87
N ALA A 70 -17.07 -9.15 14.05
CA ALA A 70 -16.01 -8.51 13.27
C ALA A 70 -16.14 -8.83 11.77
N ARG A 71 -16.34 -10.11 11.40
CA ARG A 71 -16.56 -10.52 10.01
C ARG A 71 -17.81 -9.87 9.41
N HIS A 72 -18.92 -9.86 10.14
CA HIS A 72 -20.15 -9.21 9.70
C HIS A 72 -19.97 -7.71 9.49
N SER A 73 -19.24 -7.04 10.40
CA SER A 73 -18.95 -5.61 10.27
C SER A 73 -18.06 -5.30 9.06
N ALA A 74 -17.05 -6.13 8.79
CA ALA A 74 -16.19 -5.99 7.61
C ALA A 74 -16.99 -6.18 6.31
N GLN A 75 -17.91 -7.14 6.28
CA GLN A 75 -18.82 -7.34 5.14
C GLN A 75 -19.78 -6.16 4.94
N ALA A 76 -20.32 -5.60 6.03
CA ALA A 76 -21.19 -4.42 5.95
C ALA A 76 -20.43 -3.19 5.45
N ALA A 77 -19.20 -2.97 5.91
CA ALA A 77 -18.31 -1.92 5.41
C ALA A 77 -18.02 -2.12 3.91
N ARG A 78 -17.75 -3.36 3.50
CA ARG A 78 -17.55 -3.69 2.10
C ARG A 78 -18.75 -3.32 1.23
N VAL A 79 -19.96 -3.67 1.65
CA VAL A 79 -21.19 -3.29 0.95
C VAL A 79 -21.37 -1.77 0.93
N HIS A 80 -21.00 -1.07 2.00
CA HIS A 80 -21.04 0.39 2.07
C HIS A 80 -20.09 1.03 1.04
N ASP A 81 -18.86 0.54 0.92
CA ASP A 81 -17.88 1.05 -0.06
C ASP A 81 -18.40 0.87 -1.49
N LEU A 82 -18.92 -0.32 -1.81
CA LEU A 82 -19.48 -0.66 -3.13
C LEU A 82 -20.71 0.19 -3.51
N THR A 83 -21.47 0.64 -2.52
CA THR A 83 -22.68 1.45 -2.74
C THR A 83 -22.43 2.96 -2.71
N ASN A 84 -21.19 3.39 -2.41
CA ASN A 84 -20.81 4.80 -2.34
C ASN A 84 -19.63 5.17 -3.25
N LEU A 85 -19.30 4.34 -4.24
CA LEU A 85 -18.20 4.58 -5.18
C LEU A 85 -18.34 5.90 -5.93
N LEU A 86 -19.54 6.21 -6.46
CA LEU A 86 -19.78 7.47 -7.15
C LEU A 86 -19.85 8.65 -6.16
N ARG A 87 -20.51 8.44 -5.02
CA ARG A 87 -20.70 9.49 -4.01
C ARG A 87 -19.37 9.99 -3.44
N SER A 88 -18.40 9.10 -3.23
CA SER A 88 -17.07 9.47 -2.73
C SER A 88 -16.31 10.34 -3.74
N ALA A 89 -16.46 10.09 -5.04
CA ALA A 89 -15.87 10.91 -6.09
C ALA A 89 -16.55 12.28 -6.18
N LEU A 90 -17.88 12.34 -6.13
CA LEU A 90 -18.65 13.60 -6.16
C LEU A 90 -18.33 14.52 -4.96
N ALA A 91 -17.88 13.96 -3.84
CA ALA A 91 -17.46 14.74 -2.67
C ALA A 91 -16.10 15.43 -2.89
N GLN A 92 -15.29 14.92 -3.82
CA GLN A 92 -14.01 15.54 -4.20
C GLN A 92 -14.30 16.68 -5.18
N THR A 93 -14.10 17.91 -4.72
CA THR A 93 -14.35 19.11 -5.52
C THR A 93 -13.09 19.67 -6.17
N GLU A 94 -11.93 19.24 -5.69
CA GLU A 94 -10.64 19.65 -6.24
C GLU A 94 -10.44 19.02 -7.61
N ARG A 95 -9.98 19.83 -8.56
CA ARG A 95 -9.61 19.33 -9.88
C ARG A 95 -8.20 18.79 -9.81
N PHE A 96 -7.94 17.77 -10.61
CA PHE A 96 -6.58 17.28 -10.82
C PHE A 96 -5.66 18.41 -11.28
N ASP A 97 -4.54 18.61 -10.58
CA ASP A 97 -3.53 19.61 -10.89
C ASP A 97 -2.20 18.90 -11.17
N LEU A 98 -1.70 19.04 -12.40
CA LEU A 98 -0.40 18.51 -12.79
C LEU A 98 0.74 19.07 -11.93
N ALA A 99 0.60 20.30 -11.41
CA ALA A 99 1.62 20.88 -10.54
C ALA A 99 1.74 20.14 -9.20
N ALA A 100 0.69 19.44 -8.75
CA ALA A 100 0.72 18.63 -7.53
C ALA A 100 1.65 17.41 -7.66
N LEU A 101 1.96 16.96 -8.89
CA LEU A 101 2.89 15.85 -9.15
C LEU A 101 4.36 16.25 -9.02
N ARG A 102 4.68 17.54 -8.83
CA ARG A 102 6.07 17.99 -8.74
C ARG A 102 6.73 17.49 -7.45
N LYS A 103 7.92 16.90 -7.60
CA LYS A 103 8.75 16.46 -6.47
C LYS A 103 9.47 17.67 -5.87
N VAL A 104 9.25 17.90 -4.58
CA VAL A 104 10.06 18.82 -3.77
C VAL A 104 11.04 17.97 -2.97
N PRO A 105 12.35 18.04 -3.25
CA PRO A 105 13.32 17.24 -2.53
C PRO A 105 13.31 17.63 -1.05
N GLN A 106 13.01 16.65 -0.19
CA GLN A 106 13.03 16.88 1.25
C GLN A 106 14.47 16.75 1.77
N PRO A 107 14.97 17.76 2.50
CA PRO A 107 16.26 17.63 3.17
C PRO A 107 16.16 16.56 4.25
N SER A 108 17.18 15.70 4.32
CA SER A 108 17.34 14.73 5.40
C SER A 108 18.42 15.24 6.33
N ASP A 109 18.22 15.13 7.64
CA ASP A 109 19.28 15.46 8.59
C ASP A 109 20.43 14.44 8.53
N PHE A 110 21.66 14.91 8.75
CA PHE A 110 22.82 14.03 8.78
C PHE A 110 22.90 13.30 10.13
N GLU A 111 22.70 11.98 10.09
CA GLU A 111 22.83 11.11 11.25
C GLU A 111 24.13 10.29 11.20
N PRO A 112 25.21 10.73 11.87
CA PRO A 112 26.50 10.04 11.83
C PRO A 112 26.55 8.73 12.64
N GLY A 113 25.47 8.38 13.35
CA GLY A 113 25.41 7.23 14.23
C GLY A 113 26.56 7.18 15.24
N VAL A 114 27.09 5.97 15.48
CA VAL A 114 28.19 5.74 16.44
C VAL A 114 29.47 6.49 16.05
N ALA A 115 29.69 6.73 14.75
CA ALA A 115 30.84 7.52 14.28
C ALA A 115 30.77 8.98 14.71
N GLY A 116 29.59 9.50 15.05
CA GLY A 116 29.42 10.86 15.58
C GLY A 116 29.81 11.02 17.05
N LEU A 117 29.96 9.93 17.79
CA LEU A 117 30.25 9.94 19.22
C LEU A 117 31.76 9.84 19.48
N PRO A 118 32.42 10.89 20.03
CA PRO A 118 33.85 10.81 20.34
C PRO A 118 34.11 9.76 21.44
N GLN A 119 35.17 8.96 21.28
CA GLN A 119 35.55 7.97 22.28
C GLN A 119 36.33 8.61 23.42
N ALA A 120 35.96 8.31 24.66
CA ALA A 120 36.67 8.80 25.84
C ALA A 120 38.13 8.27 25.86
N PRO A 121 39.13 9.14 26.07
CA PRO A 121 40.52 8.70 26.15
C PRO A 121 40.78 7.89 27.42
N PRO A 122 41.65 6.86 27.37
CA PRO A 122 42.09 6.13 28.57
C PRO A 122 42.70 7.09 29.58
N LEU A 123 42.32 6.98 30.85
CA LEU A 123 42.87 7.79 31.94
C LEU A 123 43.86 6.94 32.74
N TRP A 124 44.99 7.53 33.15
CA TRP A 124 45.99 6.80 33.95
C TRP A 124 45.41 6.23 35.25
N ALA A 125 44.41 6.91 35.83
CA ALA A 125 43.72 6.48 37.04
C ALA A 125 43.12 5.06 36.94
N ASP A 126 42.68 4.64 35.75
CA ASP A 126 42.07 3.33 35.52
C ASP A 126 43.11 2.18 35.47
N PHE A 127 44.39 2.53 35.34
CA PHE A 127 45.49 1.58 35.19
C PHE A 127 46.46 1.62 36.38
N ALA A 128 46.43 2.69 37.16
CA ALA A 128 47.29 2.87 38.32
C ALA A 128 47.10 1.69 39.29
N PRO A 129 48.18 1.02 39.73
CA PRO A 129 48.06 -0.09 40.66
C PRO A 129 47.50 0.40 42.00
N ASP A 130 46.59 -0.37 42.59
CA ASP A 130 46.01 -0.05 43.89
C ASP A 130 47.09 0.18 44.94
N ALA A 131 46.91 1.23 45.74
CA ALA A 131 47.77 1.46 46.89
C ALA A 131 47.65 0.27 47.84
N THR A 132 48.77 -0.42 48.12
CA THR A 132 48.78 -1.57 49.02
C THR A 132 48.29 -1.14 50.41
N PRO A 133 47.14 -1.65 50.91
CA PRO A 133 46.55 -1.15 52.14
C PRO A 133 47.30 -1.67 53.38
N GLY A 134 47.46 -0.79 54.39
CA GLY A 134 47.82 -1.17 55.76
C GLY A 134 49.17 -1.88 55.97
N ARG A 135 49.26 -2.72 57.01
CA ARG A 135 50.47 -3.41 57.50
C ARG A 135 51.17 -4.32 56.47
N MET A 136 50.54 -4.61 55.32
CA MET A 136 51.16 -5.33 54.20
C MET A 136 52.21 -4.50 53.44
N ARG A 137 52.21 -3.17 53.60
CA ARG A 137 53.21 -2.27 52.98
C ARG A 137 54.66 -2.57 53.40
N LEU A 138 54.84 -3.24 54.54
CA LEU A 138 56.14 -3.64 55.12
C LEU A 138 56.68 -4.97 54.54
N LEU A 139 55.84 -5.79 53.91
CA LEU A 139 56.18 -7.08 53.30
C LEU A 139 56.26 -7.02 51.77
N ASP A 140 55.88 -5.88 51.21
CA ASP A 140 55.73 -5.68 49.78
C ASP A 140 57.05 -5.15 49.21
N ASP A 141 57.79 -6.07 48.59
CA ASP A 141 59.12 -5.88 48.04
C ASP A 141 59.14 -4.78 46.96
N GLN A 142 60.16 -3.92 47.02
CA GLN A 142 60.30 -2.77 46.14
C GLN A 142 60.29 -3.19 44.66
N LYS A 143 60.94 -4.31 44.34
CA LYS A 143 60.96 -4.84 42.96
C LYS A 143 59.57 -5.22 42.45
N HIS A 144 58.70 -5.75 43.33
CA HIS A 144 57.33 -6.11 42.98
C HIS A 144 56.46 -4.88 42.73
N ARG A 145 56.66 -3.79 43.49
CA ARG A 145 56.00 -2.49 43.22
C ARG A 145 56.43 -1.89 41.89
N GLU A 146 57.73 -1.88 41.63
CA GLU A 146 58.30 -1.37 40.37
C GLU A 146 57.78 -2.17 39.17
N PHE A 147 57.70 -3.50 39.29
CA PHE A 147 57.12 -4.37 38.28
C PHE A 147 55.64 -4.06 38.02
N ARG A 148 54.80 -3.91 39.07
CA ARG A 148 53.38 -3.54 38.92
C ARG A 148 53.18 -2.18 38.26
N LEU A 149 54.02 -1.19 38.61
CA LEU A 149 53.99 0.13 37.98
C LEU A 149 54.44 0.09 36.51
N ALA A 150 55.46 -0.71 36.19
CA ALA A 150 55.92 -0.89 34.81
C ALA A 150 54.85 -1.58 33.95
N ASP A 151 54.22 -2.65 34.45
CA ASP A 151 53.12 -3.33 33.77
C ASP A 151 51.90 -2.40 33.58
N ALA A 152 51.51 -1.63 34.60
CA ALA A 152 50.43 -0.65 34.50
C ALA A 152 50.72 0.41 33.42
N ARG A 153 51.95 0.92 33.33
CA ARG A 153 52.37 1.87 32.28
C ARG A 153 52.29 1.26 30.89
N ASP A 154 52.73 0.02 30.74
CA ASP A 154 52.68 -0.68 29.46
C ASP A 154 51.22 -0.97 29.02
N ARG A 155 50.35 -1.39 29.95
CA ARG A 155 48.89 -1.50 29.72
C ARG A 155 48.27 -0.17 29.31
N PHE A 156 48.61 0.92 30.00
CA PHE A 156 48.14 2.27 29.66
C PHE A 156 48.63 2.72 28.28
N GLN A 157 49.90 2.51 27.95
CA GLN A 157 50.46 2.82 26.63
C GLN A 157 49.84 1.99 25.50
N ARG A 158 49.49 0.72 25.76
CA ARG A 158 48.69 -0.08 24.83
C ARG A 158 47.29 0.50 24.65
N ALA A 159 46.60 0.85 25.74
CA ALA A 159 45.27 1.43 25.69
C ALA A 159 45.26 2.76 24.91
N LEU A 160 46.26 3.63 25.09
CA LEU A 160 46.40 4.87 24.31
C LEU A 160 46.59 4.62 22.82
N ARG A 161 47.35 3.58 22.44
CA ARG A 161 47.52 3.20 21.03
C ARG A 161 46.21 2.71 20.42
N VAL A 162 45.53 1.79 21.12
CA VAL A 162 44.22 1.29 20.70
C VAL A 162 43.20 2.41 20.56
N HIS A 163 43.13 3.33 21.53
CA HIS A 163 42.24 4.50 21.45
C HIS A 163 42.58 5.40 20.26
N ARG A 164 43.86 5.68 20.01
CA ARG A 164 44.30 6.50 18.86
C ARG A 164 43.90 5.85 17.53
N ASP A 165 44.14 4.56 17.37
CA ASP A 165 43.79 3.83 16.14
C ASP A 165 42.26 3.79 15.95
N ALA A 166 41.51 3.59 17.03
CA ALA A 166 40.05 3.64 17.02
C ALA A 166 39.49 5.03 16.67
N GLU A 167 40.12 6.10 17.16
CA GLU A 167 39.73 7.47 16.86
C GLU A 167 40.04 7.87 15.41
N ILE A 168 41.17 7.40 14.84
CA ILE A 168 41.46 7.54 13.40
C ILE A 168 40.40 6.81 12.57
N ALA A 169 40.08 5.57 12.93
CA ALA A 169 39.05 4.79 12.24
C ALA A 169 37.67 5.48 12.33
N ARG A 170 37.29 6.01 13.50
CA ARG A 170 36.06 6.76 13.70
C ARG A 170 35.99 8.01 12.82
N GLN A 171 37.07 8.80 12.77
CA GLN A 171 37.13 10.00 11.93
C GLN A 171 37.02 9.65 10.43
N GLY A 172 37.68 8.59 9.99
CA GLY A 172 37.53 8.07 8.62
C GLY A 172 36.09 7.64 8.32
N ALA A 173 35.46 6.91 9.24
CA ALA A 173 34.06 6.51 9.12
C ALA A 173 33.11 7.72 9.10
N LEU A 174 33.35 8.75 9.90
CA LEU A 174 32.55 9.98 9.93
C LEU A 174 32.63 10.73 8.59
N VAL A 175 33.83 10.89 8.02
CA VAL A 175 34.01 11.52 6.70
C VAL A 175 33.33 10.68 5.61
N GLY A 176 33.46 9.35 5.67
CA GLY A 176 32.76 8.44 4.76
C GLY A 176 31.24 8.59 4.85
N ALA A 177 30.69 8.65 6.06
CA ALA A 177 29.26 8.84 6.30
C ALA A 177 28.76 10.20 5.79
N GLN A 178 29.52 11.28 6.01
CA GLN A 178 29.21 12.62 5.48
C GLN A 178 29.14 12.62 3.95
N ARG A 179 30.10 11.95 3.30
CA ARG A 179 30.11 11.82 1.85
C ARG A 179 28.90 11.05 1.33
N ILE A 180 28.60 9.89 1.92
CA ILE A 180 27.41 9.10 1.55
C ILE A 180 26.13 9.92 1.71
N HIS A 181 26.00 10.67 2.81
CA HIS A 181 24.85 11.53 3.04
C HIS A 181 24.72 12.62 1.98
N PHE A 182 25.82 13.30 1.64
CA PHE A 182 25.84 14.32 0.59
C PHE A 182 25.50 13.73 -0.78
N ASP A 183 26.13 12.60 -1.15
CA ASP A 183 25.90 11.93 -2.42
C ASP A 183 24.42 11.46 -2.54
N ARG A 184 23.82 10.97 -1.45
CA ARG A 184 22.38 10.64 -1.38
C ARG A 184 21.48 11.88 -1.49
N GLY A 185 21.90 13.02 -0.94
CA GLY A 185 21.20 14.30 -1.10
C GLY A 185 21.22 14.77 -2.55
N ALA A 186 22.40 14.82 -3.15
CA ALA A 186 22.57 15.19 -4.55
C ALA A 186 21.81 14.24 -5.51
N ALA A 187 21.79 12.94 -5.23
CA ALA A 187 21.01 11.98 -6.00
C ALA A 187 19.50 12.26 -5.94
N ARG A 188 18.96 12.54 -4.74
CA ARG A 188 17.54 12.92 -4.55
C ARG A 188 17.19 14.21 -5.28
N ASP A 189 18.05 15.22 -5.20
CA ASP A 189 17.85 16.49 -5.89
C ASP A 189 17.86 16.32 -7.42
N ALA A 190 18.78 15.50 -7.92
CA ALA A 190 18.87 15.19 -9.35
C ALA A 190 17.65 14.40 -9.85
N GLU A 191 17.18 13.42 -9.09
CA GLU A 191 15.96 12.65 -9.39
C GLU A 191 14.73 13.57 -9.41
N ALA A 192 14.53 14.39 -8.37
CA ALA A 192 13.42 15.34 -8.30
C ALA A 192 13.47 16.35 -9.47
N LYS A 193 14.67 16.80 -9.85
CA LYS A 193 14.85 17.68 -11.00
C LYS A 193 14.48 16.98 -12.31
N ALA A 194 14.99 15.77 -12.56
CA ALA A 194 14.69 15.03 -13.79
C ALA A 194 13.18 14.78 -13.94
N HIS A 195 12.52 14.39 -12.85
CA HIS A 195 11.07 14.22 -12.78
C HIS A 195 10.31 15.51 -13.13
N ASN A 196 10.68 16.63 -12.48
CA ASN A 196 10.03 17.92 -12.73
C ASN A 196 10.28 18.45 -14.14
N ASP A 197 11.48 18.22 -14.70
CA ASP A 197 11.78 18.59 -16.08
C ASP A 197 10.93 17.76 -17.07
N GLY A 198 10.71 16.46 -16.80
CA GLY A 198 9.80 15.62 -17.59
C GLY A 198 8.34 16.08 -17.52
N LEU A 199 7.86 16.47 -16.34
CA LEU A 199 6.55 17.11 -16.18
C LEU A 199 6.40 18.39 -17.00
N ASP A 200 7.44 19.22 -17.06
CA ASP A 200 7.42 20.46 -17.85
C ASP A 200 7.36 20.15 -19.36
N VAL A 201 8.07 19.12 -19.83
CA VAL A 201 7.98 18.64 -21.21
C VAL A 201 6.57 18.12 -21.50
N PHE A 202 6.03 17.25 -20.64
CA PHE A 202 4.68 16.72 -20.80
C PHE A 202 3.63 17.84 -20.84
N ALA A 203 3.70 18.80 -19.91
CA ALA A 203 2.81 19.96 -19.88
C ALA A 203 2.89 20.79 -21.17
N SER A 204 4.10 21.00 -21.72
CA SER A 204 4.27 21.72 -22.99
C SER A 204 3.67 20.98 -24.18
N VAL A 205 3.78 19.65 -24.24
CA VAL A 205 3.20 18.83 -25.32
C VAL A 205 1.68 18.80 -25.19
N LEU A 206 1.18 18.71 -23.95
CA LEU A 206 -0.24 18.75 -23.61
C LEU A 206 -0.90 20.08 -23.99
N ASP A 207 -0.27 21.21 -23.66
CA ASP A 207 -0.77 22.54 -24.05
C ASP A 207 -0.75 22.75 -25.58
N GLY A 208 0.12 22.00 -26.28
CA GLY A 208 0.12 21.91 -27.75
C GLY A 208 -1.06 21.12 -28.34
N GLY A 209 -1.85 20.43 -27.51
CA GLY A 209 -2.99 19.63 -27.95
C GLY A 209 -2.62 18.30 -28.60
N ASP A 210 -1.42 17.77 -28.32
CA ASP A 210 -1.02 16.46 -28.84
C ASP A 210 -1.99 15.35 -28.38
N PRO A 211 -2.50 14.48 -29.28
CA PRO A 211 -3.54 13.53 -28.92
C PRO A 211 -3.10 12.52 -27.85
N ALA A 212 -1.86 12.06 -27.91
CA ALA A 212 -1.34 11.10 -26.93
C ALA A 212 -1.14 11.78 -25.57
N ALA A 213 -0.70 13.04 -25.54
CA ALA A 213 -0.60 13.78 -24.29
C ALA A 213 -1.96 14.05 -23.64
N VAL A 214 -2.99 14.40 -24.42
CA VAL A 214 -4.37 14.58 -23.91
C VAL A 214 -4.91 13.26 -23.33
N ALA A 215 -4.77 12.15 -24.05
CA ALA A 215 -5.15 10.83 -23.54
C ALA A 215 -4.35 10.45 -22.28
N GLY A 216 -3.05 10.77 -22.26
CA GLY A 216 -2.16 10.58 -21.11
C GLY A 216 -2.58 11.38 -19.87
N TYR A 217 -3.00 12.64 -20.04
CA TYR A 217 -3.50 13.49 -18.97
C TYR A 217 -4.75 12.88 -18.33
N PHE A 218 -5.73 12.46 -19.14
CA PHE A 218 -6.92 11.79 -18.63
C PHE A 218 -6.59 10.42 -18.02
N GLY A 219 -5.58 9.71 -18.52
CA GLY A 219 -5.03 8.52 -17.86
C GLY A 219 -4.52 8.83 -16.45
N LEU A 220 -3.75 9.91 -16.27
CA LEU A 220 -3.30 10.36 -14.94
C LEU A 220 -4.46 10.72 -14.02
N VAL A 221 -5.48 11.43 -14.53
CA VAL A 221 -6.70 11.74 -13.76
C VAL A 221 -7.34 10.45 -13.22
N LEU A 222 -7.51 9.44 -14.07
CA LEU A 222 -8.14 8.17 -13.67
C LEU A 222 -7.24 7.31 -12.76
N CYS A 223 -5.91 7.46 -12.80
CA CYS A 223 -5.00 6.80 -11.86
C CYS A 223 -5.04 7.41 -10.46
N GLY A 224 -5.39 8.69 -10.36
CA GLY A 224 -5.65 9.34 -9.08
C GLY A 224 -6.93 8.85 -8.41
N SER A 225 -7.78 8.11 -9.14
CA SER A 225 -9.08 7.66 -8.65
C SER A 225 -8.94 6.54 -7.61
N VAL A 226 -9.47 6.81 -6.42
CA VAL A 226 -9.49 5.86 -5.29
C VAL A 226 -10.55 4.78 -5.49
N TYR A 227 -10.14 3.51 -5.64
CA TYR A 227 -11.03 2.35 -5.66
C TYR A 227 -10.72 1.36 -4.53
N PRO A 228 -11.66 0.44 -4.19
CA PRO A 228 -11.35 -0.67 -3.30
C PRO A 228 -10.20 -1.54 -3.83
N ILE A 229 -9.47 -2.20 -2.94
CA ILE A 229 -8.18 -2.87 -3.25
C ILE A 229 -8.26 -3.97 -4.33
N ASP A 230 -9.41 -4.59 -4.46
CA ASP A 230 -9.69 -5.69 -5.38
C ASP A 230 -10.34 -5.22 -6.69
N PHE A 231 -10.45 -3.91 -6.91
CA PHE A 231 -10.91 -3.36 -8.18
C PHE A 231 -9.73 -3.26 -9.16
N PRO A 232 -9.89 -3.75 -10.39
CA PRO A 232 -8.92 -3.48 -11.43
C PRO A 232 -8.89 -1.98 -11.71
N GLN A 233 -7.69 -1.44 -11.85
CA GLN A 233 -7.44 -0.05 -12.26
C GLN A 233 -6.61 -0.07 -13.54
N HIS A 234 -7.27 -0.54 -14.60
CA HIS A 234 -6.69 -0.66 -15.92
C HIS A 234 -7.55 0.09 -16.94
N PHE A 235 -6.91 1.00 -17.67
CA PHE A 235 -7.55 1.91 -18.61
C PHE A 235 -6.80 1.91 -19.94
N ARG A 236 -7.55 1.93 -21.05
CA ARG A 236 -7.02 2.23 -22.38
C ARG A 236 -7.75 3.44 -22.91
N LEU A 237 -7.01 4.45 -23.35
CA LEU A 237 -7.55 5.75 -23.75
C LEU A 237 -7.04 6.13 -25.13
N ALA A 238 -7.90 6.70 -25.97
CA ALA A 238 -7.49 7.36 -27.19
C ALA A 238 -8.27 8.66 -27.37
N TYR A 239 -7.56 9.74 -27.67
CA TYR A 239 -8.18 11.03 -27.95
C TYR A 239 -8.23 11.27 -29.47
N LEU A 240 -9.40 11.69 -29.95
CA LEU A 240 -9.69 12.00 -31.35
C LEU A 240 -9.94 13.51 -31.49
N PRO A 241 -8.93 14.32 -31.84
CA PRO A 241 -9.04 15.77 -31.85
C PRO A 241 -10.11 16.31 -32.79
N GLU A 242 -10.32 15.65 -33.95
CA GLU A 242 -11.30 16.10 -34.95
C GLU A 242 -12.74 16.02 -34.44
N LEU A 243 -12.98 15.17 -33.44
CA LEU A 243 -14.29 14.95 -32.84
C LEU A 243 -14.38 15.53 -31.41
N SER A 244 -13.28 16.06 -30.87
CA SER A 244 -13.16 16.38 -29.43
C SER A 244 -13.69 15.23 -28.56
N GLU A 245 -13.33 14.00 -28.97
CA GLU A 245 -13.86 12.75 -28.43
C GLU A 245 -12.76 11.96 -27.74
N LEU A 246 -12.98 11.57 -26.49
CA LEU A 246 -12.13 10.62 -25.77
C LEU A 246 -12.80 9.25 -25.71
N VAL A 247 -12.08 8.24 -26.19
CA VAL A 247 -12.49 6.84 -26.19
C VAL A 247 -11.79 6.16 -25.03
N VAL A 248 -12.55 5.58 -24.11
CA VAL A 248 -12.04 5.00 -22.87
C VAL A 248 -12.55 3.57 -22.73
N GLU A 249 -11.63 2.62 -22.59
CA GLU A 249 -11.91 1.28 -22.09
C GLU A 249 -11.48 1.22 -20.63
N VAL A 250 -12.43 0.89 -19.74
CA VAL A 250 -12.19 0.65 -18.32
C VAL A 250 -12.36 -0.83 -18.03
N THR A 251 -11.41 -1.41 -17.31
CA THR A 251 -11.57 -2.76 -16.77
C THR A 251 -12.41 -2.70 -15.51
N LEU A 252 -13.49 -3.49 -15.48
CA LEU A 252 -14.44 -3.60 -14.38
C LEU A 252 -14.11 -4.84 -13.52
N PRO A 253 -14.34 -4.78 -12.19
CA PRO A 253 -14.23 -5.97 -11.35
C PRO A 253 -15.23 -7.03 -11.80
N GLY A 254 -14.96 -8.31 -11.54
CA GLY A 254 -15.96 -9.35 -11.77
C GLY A 254 -17.04 -9.37 -10.69
N ILE A 255 -18.05 -10.22 -10.88
CA ILE A 255 -19.21 -10.33 -9.97
C ILE A 255 -18.84 -10.82 -8.57
N GLU A 256 -17.69 -11.49 -8.42
CA GLU A 256 -17.11 -11.98 -7.17
C GLU A 256 -16.83 -10.87 -6.15
N VAL A 257 -16.77 -9.62 -6.61
CA VAL A 257 -16.62 -8.42 -5.78
C VAL A 257 -17.78 -8.22 -4.80
N ILE A 258 -18.95 -8.81 -5.08
CA ILE A 258 -20.15 -8.74 -4.26
C ILE A 258 -20.12 -9.84 -3.19
N PRO A 259 -20.21 -9.50 -1.88
CA PRO A 259 -20.30 -10.50 -0.83
C PRO A 259 -21.51 -11.42 -1.01
N THR A 260 -21.27 -12.73 -1.05
CA THR A 260 -22.29 -13.76 -1.24
C THR A 260 -23.13 -14.02 0.01
N ALA A 261 -22.60 -13.68 1.19
CA ALA A 261 -23.36 -13.72 2.43
C ALA A 261 -24.18 -12.44 2.60
N SER A 262 -25.41 -12.56 3.11
CA SER A 262 -26.24 -11.44 3.53
C SER A 262 -26.10 -11.17 5.03
N GLU A 263 -26.01 -12.23 5.84
CA GLU A 263 -25.89 -12.16 7.29
C GLU A 263 -24.98 -13.29 7.83
N LEU A 264 -24.27 -13.00 8.91
CA LEU A 264 -23.39 -13.93 9.63
C LEU A 264 -23.80 -13.95 11.10
N GLN A 265 -24.23 -15.11 11.60
CA GLN A 265 -24.69 -15.28 12.99
C GLN A 265 -23.95 -16.43 13.66
N TYR A 266 -23.47 -16.20 14.88
CA TYR A 266 -22.86 -17.26 15.69
C TYR A 266 -23.95 -18.09 16.36
N VAL A 267 -23.93 -19.41 16.17
CA VAL A 267 -24.86 -20.37 16.78
C VAL A 267 -24.12 -21.10 17.89
N ALA A 268 -24.39 -20.71 19.14
CA ALA A 268 -23.69 -21.24 20.32
C ALA A 268 -23.94 -22.74 20.56
N GLU A 269 -25.08 -23.28 20.12
CA GLU A 269 -25.47 -24.68 20.31
C GLU A 269 -24.63 -25.64 19.46
N SER A 270 -24.22 -25.22 18.27
CA SER A 270 -23.40 -26.02 17.35
C SER A 270 -21.95 -25.54 17.24
N ASP A 271 -21.60 -24.41 17.88
CA ASP A 271 -20.30 -23.72 17.71
C ASP A 271 -19.97 -23.41 16.24
N GLU A 272 -21.01 -23.09 15.46
CA GLU A 272 -20.89 -22.81 14.03
C GLU A 272 -21.30 -21.37 13.70
N VAL A 273 -20.82 -20.89 12.56
CA VAL A 273 -21.26 -19.61 11.99
C VAL A 273 -22.33 -19.90 10.95
N ALA A 274 -23.57 -19.59 11.28
CA ALA A 274 -24.67 -19.63 10.31
C ALA A 274 -24.49 -18.49 9.30
N VAL A 275 -24.46 -18.86 8.02
CA VAL A 275 -24.34 -17.92 6.90
C VAL A 275 -25.66 -17.91 6.15
N SER A 276 -26.33 -16.76 6.12
CA SER A 276 -27.47 -16.57 5.23
C SER A 276 -26.97 -16.16 3.85
N PRO A 277 -27.30 -16.91 2.78
CA PRO A 277 -26.86 -16.55 1.44
C PRO A 277 -27.68 -15.36 0.92
N ARG A 278 -27.03 -14.52 0.14
CA ARG A 278 -27.65 -13.48 -0.67
C ARG A 278 -28.30 -14.12 -1.89
N GLY A 279 -29.52 -13.70 -2.23
CA GLY A 279 -30.21 -14.20 -3.43
C GLY A 279 -29.49 -13.78 -4.71
N ALA A 280 -29.51 -14.62 -5.75
CA ALA A 280 -28.82 -14.36 -7.02
C ALA A 280 -29.26 -13.03 -7.67
N GLU A 281 -30.56 -12.76 -7.72
CA GLU A 281 -31.11 -11.50 -8.26
C GLU A 281 -30.61 -10.26 -7.49
N GLN A 282 -30.41 -10.40 -6.18
CA GLN A 282 -29.86 -9.31 -5.36
C GLN A 282 -28.37 -9.09 -5.63
N VAL A 283 -27.60 -10.16 -5.83
CA VAL A 283 -26.18 -10.08 -6.22
C VAL A 283 -26.04 -9.38 -7.58
N GLU A 284 -26.83 -9.80 -8.57
CA GLU A 284 -26.84 -9.20 -9.92
C GLU A 284 -27.22 -7.72 -9.88
N SER A 285 -28.27 -7.36 -9.13
CA SER A 285 -28.70 -5.96 -8.97
C SER A 285 -27.65 -5.09 -8.27
N MET A 286 -26.93 -5.63 -7.28
CA MET A 286 -25.83 -4.93 -6.62
C MET A 286 -24.64 -4.74 -7.57
N TYR A 287 -24.28 -5.79 -8.32
CA TYR A 287 -23.21 -5.71 -9.30
C TYR A 287 -23.53 -4.69 -10.41
N ALA A 288 -24.76 -4.67 -10.91
CA ALA A 288 -25.26 -3.65 -11.82
C ALA A 288 -25.02 -2.23 -11.31
N SER A 289 -25.36 -2.00 -10.04
CA SER A 289 -25.19 -0.71 -9.38
C SER A 289 -23.73 -0.35 -9.23
N VAL A 290 -22.85 -1.31 -8.90
CA VAL A 290 -21.39 -1.10 -8.85
C VAL A 290 -20.87 -0.69 -10.22
N VAL A 291 -21.19 -1.44 -11.28
CA VAL A 291 -20.76 -1.10 -12.64
C VAL A 291 -21.26 0.29 -13.02
N ALA A 292 -22.55 0.59 -12.87
CA ALA A 292 -23.11 1.90 -13.20
C ALA A 292 -22.42 3.04 -12.43
N GLN A 293 -22.13 2.85 -11.14
CA GLN A 293 -21.38 3.83 -10.34
C GLN A 293 -19.95 4.03 -10.85
N VAL A 294 -19.23 2.97 -11.21
CA VAL A 294 -17.87 3.08 -11.77
C VAL A 294 -17.90 3.89 -13.07
N ILE A 295 -18.82 3.57 -13.97
CA ILE A 295 -18.95 4.24 -15.27
C ILE A 295 -19.28 5.73 -15.10
N LEU A 296 -20.30 6.06 -14.30
CA LEU A 296 -20.69 7.44 -14.04
C LEU A 296 -19.59 8.23 -13.33
N ARG A 297 -18.85 7.57 -12.43
CA ARG A 297 -17.70 8.15 -11.75
C ARG A 297 -16.59 8.49 -12.73
N THR A 298 -16.22 7.55 -13.60
CA THR A 298 -15.21 7.78 -14.64
C THR A 298 -15.61 8.96 -15.53
N LEU A 299 -16.88 9.03 -15.98
CA LEU A 299 -17.37 10.19 -16.74
C LEU A 299 -17.27 11.49 -15.95
N HIS A 300 -17.64 11.46 -14.67
CA HIS A 300 -17.55 12.64 -13.80
C HIS A 300 -16.11 13.13 -13.68
N GLU A 301 -15.16 12.25 -13.41
CA GLU A 301 -13.74 12.58 -13.26
C GLU A 301 -13.15 13.15 -14.57
N LEU A 302 -13.50 12.58 -15.73
CA LEU A 302 -13.07 13.07 -17.04
C LEU A 302 -13.62 14.47 -17.34
N PHE A 303 -14.93 14.69 -17.23
CA PHE A 303 -15.52 15.99 -17.52
C PHE A 303 -15.17 17.06 -16.48
N HIS A 304 -14.98 16.69 -15.21
CA HIS A 304 -14.63 17.63 -14.15
C HIS A 304 -13.16 18.08 -14.23
N SER A 305 -12.26 17.19 -14.67
CA SER A 305 -10.83 17.49 -14.84
C SER A 305 -10.51 18.27 -16.11
N ASP A 306 -11.43 18.30 -17.10
CA ASP A 306 -11.23 19.07 -18.33
C ASP A 306 -11.43 20.59 -18.10
N SER A 307 -10.34 21.25 -17.73
CA SER A 307 -10.30 22.71 -17.59
C SER A 307 -10.05 23.45 -18.89
N ARG A 308 -9.58 22.75 -19.93
CA ARG A 308 -9.10 23.34 -21.19
C ARG A 308 -10.11 23.19 -22.33
N GLY A 309 -11.15 22.37 -22.14
CA GLY A 309 -12.24 22.19 -23.10
C GLY A 309 -11.85 21.27 -24.26
N TRP A 310 -11.08 20.22 -23.98
CA TRP A 310 -10.74 19.19 -24.98
C TRP A 310 -11.89 18.19 -25.21
N LEU A 311 -12.76 17.99 -24.22
CA LEU A 311 -13.81 16.99 -24.26
C LEU A 311 -15.17 17.61 -24.57
N GLU A 312 -15.66 17.36 -25.79
CA GLU A 312 -17.07 17.53 -26.10
C GLU A 312 -17.85 16.23 -25.87
N THR A 313 -17.24 15.10 -26.24
CA THR A 313 -17.85 13.77 -26.18
C THR A 313 -16.92 12.75 -25.53
N VAL A 314 -17.48 11.80 -24.78
CA VAL A 314 -16.76 10.63 -24.27
C VAL A 314 -17.48 9.37 -24.72
N THR A 315 -16.72 8.44 -25.30
CA THR A 315 -17.16 7.07 -25.57
C THR A 315 -16.49 6.16 -24.56
N LEU A 316 -17.28 5.44 -23.77
CA LEU A 316 -16.79 4.65 -22.64
C LEU A 316 -17.28 3.20 -22.77
N ASN A 317 -16.34 2.26 -22.74
CA ASN A 317 -16.57 0.82 -22.78
C ASN A 317 -16.10 0.18 -21.46
N GLY A 318 -17.01 -0.49 -20.76
CA GLY A 318 -16.71 -1.25 -19.54
C GLY A 318 -16.46 -2.72 -19.85
N MET A 319 -15.21 -3.15 -19.70
CA MET A 319 -14.74 -4.49 -20.04
C MET A 319 -14.53 -5.32 -18.78
N THR A 320 -14.93 -6.59 -18.76
CA THR A 320 -14.60 -7.51 -17.66
C THR A 320 -13.93 -8.78 -18.19
N THR A 321 -13.03 -9.37 -17.41
CA THR A 321 -12.46 -10.70 -17.69
C THR A 321 -13.25 -11.72 -16.87
N GLN A 322 -14.10 -12.53 -17.50
CA GLN A 322 -14.74 -13.63 -16.77
C GLN A 322 -13.74 -14.77 -16.53
N ALA A 323 -13.60 -15.20 -15.27
CA ALA A 323 -12.96 -16.46 -14.96
C ALA A 323 -13.74 -17.61 -15.63
N GLY A 324 -13.10 -18.33 -16.57
CA GLY A 324 -13.66 -19.51 -17.23
C GLY A 324 -13.91 -19.41 -18.75
N THR A 325 -13.62 -18.28 -19.40
CA THR A 325 -13.74 -18.19 -20.86
C THR A 325 -12.47 -18.68 -21.58
N ALA A 326 -12.62 -19.54 -22.60
CA ALA A 326 -11.54 -20.19 -23.35
C ALA A 326 -10.63 -19.25 -24.18
N ARG A 327 -10.85 -17.93 -24.13
CA ARG A 327 -9.98 -16.90 -24.72
C ARG A 327 -9.80 -15.75 -23.73
N PRO A 328 -8.70 -15.72 -22.95
CA PRO A 328 -8.40 -14.61 -22.04
C PRO A 328 -8.09 -13.29 -22.78
N ASP A 329 -7.84 -13.33 -24.09
CA ASP A 329 -7.34 -12.18 -24.85
C ASP A 329 -8.42 -11.15 -25.25
N HIS A 330 -9.71 -11.43 -25.03
CA HIS A 330 -10.80 -10.50 -25.38
C HIS A 330 -11.80 -10.45 -24.22
N GLY A 331 -11.75 -9.38 -23.42
CA GLY A 331 -12.71 -9.13 -22.35
C GLY A 331 -14.16 -9.04 -22.86
N LEU A 332 -15.12 -9.29 -21.97
CA LEU A 332 -16.54 -9.10 -22.23
C LEU A 332 -16.91 -7.63 -22.00
N CYS A 333 -17.45 -6.95 -23.02
CA CYS A 333 -18.02 -5.62 -22.85
C CYS A 333 -19.39 -5.73 -22.17
N LEU A 334 -19.49 -5.21 -20.94
CA LEU A 334 -20.72 -5.21 -20.14
C LEU A 334 -21.57 -3.96 -20.37
N VAL A 335 -20.94 -2.88 -20.81
CA VAL A 335 -21.58 -1.58 -21.01
C VAL A 335 -20.77 -0.79 -22.03
N SER A 336 -21.43 -0.23 -23.03
CA SER A 336 -20.85 0.76 -23.93
C SER A 336 -21.78 1.96 -24.03
N LEU A 337 -21.22 3.16 -23.89
CA LEU A 337 -21.99 4.39 -24.01
C LEU A 337 -21.19 5.49 -24.70
N ARG A 338 -21.91 6.41 -25.33
CA ARG A 338 -21.36 7.64 -25.88
C ARG A 338 -22.21 8.81 -25.40
N THR A 339 -21.58 9.75 -24.71
CA THR A 339 -22.28 10.89 -24.12
C THR A 339 -21.52 12.19 -24.34
N SER A 340 -22.25 13.29 -24.47
CA SER A 340 -21.69 14.64 -24.52
C SER A 340 -21.63 15.27 -23.14
N GLN A 341 -20.72 16.24 -22.95
CA GLN A 341 -20.62 16.98 -21.70
C GLN A 341 -21.97 17.63 -21.31
N GLY A 342 -22.69 18.20 -22.28
CA GLY A 342 -23.98 18.86 -22.05
C GLY A 342 -25.07 17.90 -21.58
N GLN A 343 -25.12 16.68 -22.11
CA GLN A 343 -26.05 15.64 -21.65
C GLN A 343 -25.69 15.17 -20.24
N PHE A 344 -24.41 14.91 -19.98
CA PHE A 344 -23.95 14.41 -18.68
C PHE A 344 -24.17 15.40 -17.54
N VAL A 345 -23.89 16.70 -17.76
CA VAL A 345 -24.12 17.76 -16.76
C VAL A 345 -25.60 17.94 -16.41
N GLY A 346 -26.50 17.52 -17.29
CA GLY A 346 -27.95 17.55 -17.03
C GLY A 346 -28.43 16.51 -16.02
N LEU A 347 -27.62 15.48 -15.71
CA LEU A 347 -27.99 14.39 -14.82
C LEU A 347 -27.87 14.79 -13.35
N ASN A 348 -28.72 14.23 -12.50
CA ASN A 348 -28.62 14.38 -11.05
C ASN A 348 -27.96 13.17 -10.38
N LEU A 349 -26.63 13.17 -10.41
CA LEU A 349 -25.79 12.09 -9.88
C LEU A 349 -25.88 11.92 -8.35
N THR A 350 -26.51 12.85 -7.63
CA THR A 350 -26.58 12.82 -6.15
C THR A 350 -27.85 12.19 -5.58
N LEU A 351 -28.97 12.32 -6.30
CA LEU A 351 -30.30 11.92 -5.84
C LEU A 351 -30.83 10.67 -6.55
N ASP A 352 -30.52 10.50 -7.84
CA ASP A 352 -31.13 9.46 -8.67
C ASP A 352 -30.30 8.16 -8.63
N ASP A 353 -30.95 7.03 -8.92
CA ASP A 353 -30.27 5.73 -8.97
C ASP A 353 -29.23 5.74 -10.10
N SER A 354 -28.03 5.21 -9.84
CA SER A 354 -26.95 5.20 -10.82
C SER A 354 -27.32 4.45 -12.10
N ARG A 355 -28.20 3.44 -12.04
CA ARG A 355 -28.64 2.71 -13.23
C ARG A 355 -29.67 3.49 -14.03
N GLU A 356 -30.52 4.27 -13.37
CA GLU A 356 -31.48 5.15 -14.04
C GLU A 356 -30.73 6.26 -14.80
N ASN A 357 -29.75 6.90 -14.15
CA ASN A 357 -28.86 7.87 -14.80
C ASN A 357 -28.14 7.27 -16.03
N LEU A 358 -27.67 6.03 -15.93
CA LEU A 358 -27.03 5.34 -17.06
C LEU A 358 -28.03 5.06 -18.20
N ALA A 359 -29.26 4.66 -17.87
CA ALA A 359 -30.33 4.44 -18.83
C ALA A 359 -30.77 5.72 -19.54
N GLU A 360 -30.75 6.87 -18.85
CA GLU A 360 -31.00 8.19 -19.47
C GLU A 360 -29.92 8.56 -20.51
N LEU A 361 -28.68 8.08 -20.32
CA LEU A 361 -27.61 8.19 -21.32
C LEU A 361 -27.73 7.16 -22.46
N GLY A 362 -28.77 6.32 -22.44
CA GLY A 362 -29.01 5.31 -23.47
C GLY A 362 -28.20 4.03 -23.31
N ALA A 363 -27.62 3.78 -22.13
CA ALA A 363 -26.83 2.59 -21.86
C ALA A 363 -27.46 1.74 -20.75
N ALA A 364 -27.25 0.42 -20.82
CA ALA A 364 -27.67 -0.52 -19.80
C ALA A 364 -26.50 -1.43 -19.44
N VAL A 365 -26.46 -1.91 -18.20
CA VAL A 365 -25.47 -2.93 -17.80
C VAL A 365 -25.99 -4.30 -18.22
N LEU A 366 -25.21 -5.03 -19.01
CA LEU A 366 -25.51 -6.40 -19.39
C LEU A 366 -24.99 -7.39 -18.36
N TYR A 367 -25.82 -8.38 -18.00
CA TYR A 367 -25.49 -9.45 -17.06
C TYR A 367 -25.40 -10.76 -17.84
N SER A 368 -24.21 -11.39 -17.88
CA SER A 368 -23.92 -12.67 -18.56
C SER A 368 -23.96 -12.63 -20.09
N CYS A 369 -23.20 -13.56 -20.75
CA CYS A 369 -23.07 -14.01 -22.16
C CYS A 369 -23.50 -13.12 -23.36
N GLN A 370 -24.41 -12.18 -23.18
CA GLN A 370 -24.72 -11.08 -24.06
C GLN A 370 -23.55 -10.12 -24.03
N ARG A 371 -22.88 -10.05 -25.18
CA ARG A 371 -21.81 -9.12 -25.45
C ARG A 371 -22.43 -7.89 -26.07
N GLU A 372 -22.18 -6.73 -25.47
CA GLU A 372 -22.36 -5.46 -26.19
C GLU A 372 -21.19 -5.30 -27.17
N GLU A 373 -21.47 -4.84 -28.38
CA GLU A 373 -20.41 -4.38 -29.27
C GLU A 373 -20.02 -2.97 -28.82
N PRO A 374 -18.73 -2.73 -28.55
CA PRO A 374 -18.25 -1.38 -28.26
C PRO A 374 -18.72 -0.41 -29.34
N ILE A 375 -19.34 0.71 -28.95
CA ILE A 375 -19.73 1.79 -29.88
C ILE A 375 -18.53 2.24 -30.70
N ARG A 376 -17.35 2.20 -30.09
CA ARG A 376 -16.06 2.37 -30.75
C ARG A 376 -15.03 1.45 -30.11
N ASP A 377 -14.41 0.59 -30.91
CA ASP A 377 -13.39 -0.35 -30.46
C ASP A 377 -12.00 0.32 -30.54
N LEU A 378 -11.26 0.36 -29.42
CA LEU A 378 -9.91 0.92 -29.38
C LEU A 378 -8.92 0.13 -30.24
N ASN A 379 -9.19 -1.14 -30.55
CA ASN A 379 -8.34 -1.95 -31.41
C ASN A 379 -8.42 -1.53 -32.89
N GLU A 380 -9.44 -0.76 -33.28
CA GLU A 380 -9.57 -0.18 -34.62
C GLU A 380 -8.85 1.17 -34.75
N ILE A 381 -8.48 1.78 -33.62
CA ILE A 381 -7.70 3.02 -33.57
C ILE A 381 -6.22 2.66 -33.74
N ASP A 382 -5.46 3.52 -34.44
CA ASP A 382 -4.00 3.34 -34.54
C ASP A 382 -3.42 3.18 -33.13
N PRO A 383 -2.74 2.05 -32.80
CA PRO A 383 -2.20 1.79 -31.47
C PRO A 383 -1.28 2.90 -30.95
N ARG A 384 -0.71 3.73 -31.83
CA ARG A 384 0.12 4.88 -31.46
C ARG A 384 -0.66 6.01 -30.78
N HIS A 385 -1.97 6.05 -30.95
CA HIS A 385 -2.86 7.01 -30.28
C HIS A 385 -3.55 6.41 -29.06
N VAL A 386 -3.29 5.12 -28.77
CA VAL A 386 -3.82 4.43 -27.60
C VAL A 386 -2.81 4.53 -26.46
N VAL A 387 -3.23 5.16 -25.38
CA VAL A 387 -2.53 5.25 -24.11
C VAL A 387 -3.11 4.18 -23.20
N GLU A 388 -2.29 3.22 -22.80
CA GLU A 388 -2.65 2.18 -21.85
C GLU A 388 -2.11 2.52 -20.46
N THR A 389 -2.83 2.15 -19.42
CA THR A 389 -2.45 2.45 -18.04
C THR A 389 -2.92 1.34 -17.13
N ASN A 390 -2.01 0.76 -16.33
CA ASN A 390 -2.32 -0.35 -15.44
C ASN A 390 -1.73 -0.13 -14.04
N VAL A 391 -2.49 0.59 -13.22
CA VAL A 391 -2.14 0.93 -11.84
C VAL A 391 -1.78 -0.33 -11.05
N LEU A 392 -2.55 -1.41 -11.17
CA LEU A 392 -2.31 -2.63 -10.41
C LEU A 392 -1.09 -3.41 -10.92
N ALA A 393 -0.88 -3.58 -12.22
CA ALA A 393 0.31 -4.30 -12.72
C ALA A 393 1.62 -3.54 -12.40
N ASP A 394 1.57 -2.21 -12.37
CA ASP A 394 2.73 -1.37 -12.01
C ASP A 394 3.03 -1.37 -10.50
N LEU A 395 1.99 -1.57 -9.66
CA LEU A 395 2.11 -1.91 -8.24
C LEU A 395 2.55 -3.36 -8.01
N ASP A 396 2.11 -4.29 -8.86
CA ASP A 396 2.42 -5.74 -8.81
C ASP A 396 3.80 -6.08 -9.37
N ASN A 397 4.65 -5.05 -9.57
CA ASN A 397 6.10 -5.15 -9.37
C ASN A 397 6.47 -5.39 -7.88
N ARG A 398 5.53 -5.93 -7.09
CA ARG A 398 5.83 -6.66 -5.87
C ARG A 398 6.83 -7.71 -6.28
N LEU A 399 8.00 -7.71 -5.63
CA LEU A 399 8.93 -8.83 -5.65
C LEU A 399 8.11 -10.12 -5.68
N ASP A 400 8.09 -10.81 -6.81
CA ASP A 400 7.36 -12.05 -6.93
C ASP A 400 7.99 -12.96 -5.89
N VAL A 401 7.26 -13.19 -4.79
CA VAL A 401 7.82 -13.84 -3.60
C VAL A 401 8.30 -15.24 -3.98
N VAL A 402 7.73 -15.80 -5.05
CA VAL A 402 8.09 -17.05 -5.69
C VAL A 402 9.51 -17.00 -6.29
N ASP A 403 9.93 -15.88 -6.89
CA ASP A 403 11.24 -15.72 -7.56
C ASP A 403 12.38 -15.30 -6.62
N LEU A 404 12.07 -15.02 -5.35
CA LEU A 404 13.09 -14.67 -4.36
C LEU A 404 14.02 -15.85 -4.05
N THR A 405 15.33 -15.61 -4.06
CA THR A 405 16.28 -16.57 -3.46
C THR A 405 16.01 -16.71 -1.96
N ALA A 406 16.35 -17.87 -1.36
CA ALA A 406 16.13 -18.11 0.07
C ALA A 406 16.69 -16.99 0.96
N GLY A 407 17.87 -16.44 0.63
CA GLY A 407 18.46 -15.31 1.34
C GLY A 407 17.75 -13.98 1.14
N GLN A 408 17.16 -13.72 -0.04
CA GLN A 408 16.37 -12.52 -0.27
C GLN A 408 15.01 -12.59 0.42
N PHE A 409 14.40 -13.77 0.48
CA PHE A 409 13.17 -14.01 1.23
C PHE A 409 13.40 -13.86 2.74
N GLU A 410 14.52 -14.36 3.27
CA GLU A 410 14.92 -14.12 4.66
C GLU A 410 15.10 -12.61 4.94
N HIS A 411 15.76 -11.89 4.04
CA HIS A 411 15.95 -10.44 4.16
C HIS A 411 14.62 -9.69 4.16
N LEU A 412 13.67 -10.09 3.31
CA LEU A 412 12.32 -9.54 3.27
C LEU A 412 11.58 -9.75 4.60
N VAL A 413 11.60 -10.98 5.14
CA VAL A 413 10.99 -11.30 6.44
C VAL A 413 11.65 -10.49 7.57
N HIS A 414 12.98 -10.31 7.51
CA HIS A 414 13.74 -9.53 8.47
C HIS A 414 13.37 -8.03 8.43
N GLU A 415 13.03 -7.46 7.28
CA GLU A 415 12.57 -6.08 7.18
C GLU A 415 11.09 -5.89 7.54
N LEU A 416 10.25 -6.89 7.25
CA LEU A 416 8.81 -6.79 7.36
C LEU A 416 8.33 -6.92 8.81
N LEU A 417 8.92 -7.84 9.60
CA LEU A 417 8.53 -8.05 11.00
C LEU A 417 8.72 -6.80 11.88
N PRO A 418 9.85 -6.07 11.83
CA PRO A 418 10.01 -4.82 12.56
C PRO A 418 9.03 -3.73 12.13
N LYS A 419 8.72 -3.63 10.82
CA LYS A 419 7.71 -2.68 10.30
C LYS A 419 6.30 -3.01 10.80
N MET A 420 6.01 -4.28 11.06
CA MET A 420 4.77 -4.73 11.73
C MET A 420 4.76 -4.51 13.25
N GLY A 421 5.84 -3.95 13.83
CA GLY A 421 5.97 -3.72 15.26
C GLY A 421 6.44 -4.94 16.07
N LEU A 422 7.04 -5.94 15.41
CA LEU A 422 7.55 -7.16 16.03
C LEU A 422 9.08 -7.11 16.16
N HIS A 423 9.61 -7.42 17.35
CA HIS A 423 11.05 -7.43 17.60
C HIS A 423 11.64 -8.82 17.40
N ILE A 424 12.45 -9.01 16.38
CA ILE A 424 13.07 -10.31 16.09
C ILE A 424 14.10 -10.66 17.18
N LYS A 425 13.93 -11.80 17.84
CA LYS A 425 14.88 -12.36 18.82
C LYS A 425 15.82 -13.38 18.20
N HIS A 426 15.29 -14.28 17.37
CA HIS A 426 16.06 -15.33 16.70
C HIS A 426 15.45 -15.63 15.34
N ILE A 427 16.28 -15.83 14.30
CA ILE A 427 15.84 -16.24 12.96
C ILE A 427 16.58 -17.50 12.53
N ARG A 428 15.87 -18.41 11.87
CA ARG A 428 16.46 -19.56 11.18
C ARG A 428 15.82 -19.70 9.81
N SER A 429 16.64 -19.73 8.78
CA SER A 429 16.23 -20.04 7.42
C SER A 429 16.60 -21.47 7.05
N SER A 430 15.73 -22.13 6.28
CA SER A 430 16.01 -23.39 5.59
C SER A 430 16.35 -23.13 4.12
N GLU A 431 17.09 -24.03 3.48
CA GLU A 431 17.38 -23.97 2.04
C GLU A 431 16.11 -24.01 1.17
N ASP A 432 15.01 -24.54 1.71
CA ASP A 432 13.71 -24.67 1.04
C ASP A 432 12.87 -23.37 1.00
N GLY A 433 13.40 -22.23 1.49
CA GLY A 433 12.68 -20.95 1.49
C GLY A 433 11.62 -20.83 2.59
N VAL A 434 11.85 -21.53 3.71
CA VAL A 434 11.08 -21.43 4.95
C VAL A 434 11.90 -20.66 5.98
N VAL A 435 11.28 -19.70 6.66
CA VAL A 435 11.90 -18.86 7.67
C VAL A 435 11.10 -18.97 8.97
N ASP A 436 11.76 -19.49 10.01
CA ASP A 436 11.24 -19.55 11.36
C ASP A 436 11.85 -18.42 12.19
N CYS A 437 10.99 -17.53 12.70
CA CYS A 437 11.40 -16.42 13.56
C CYS A 437 10.80 -16.57 14.95
N LEU A 438 11.61 -16.46 16.00
CA LEU A 438 11.13 -16.11 17.32
C LEU A 438 11.13 -14.60 17.42
N VAL A 439 9.95 -13.98 17.57
CA VAL A 439 9.77 -12.53 17.68
C VAL A 439 9.10 -12.19 19.00
N PHE A 440 9.33 -10.99 19.48
CA PHE A 440 8.68 -10.42 20.64
C PHE A 440 7.74 -9.31 20.20
N ASP A 441 6.45 -9.48 20.48
CA ASP A 441 5.45 -8.45 20.25
C ASP A 441 5.40 -7.51 21.46
N ALA A 442 5.68 -6.22 21.26
CA ALA A 442 5.67 -5.22 22.34
C ALA A 442 4.28 -4.65 22.63
N ARG A 443 3.23 -5.09 21.91
CA ARG A 443 1.87 -4.55 22.06
C ARG A 443 1.26 -4.96 23.40
N PRO A 444 0.67 -4.03 24.19
CA PRO A 444 0.30 -4.26 25.59
C PRO A 444 -0.77 -5.35 25.86
N VAL A 445 -1.38 -5.93 24.83
CA VAL A 445 -2.52 -6.87 24.94
C VAL A 445 -2.26 -8.23 24.27
N LEU A 446 -1.38 -8.30 23.25
CA LEU A 446 -0.95 -9.54 22.57
C LEU A 446 0.53 -9.88 22.85
N GLY A 447 1.19 -9.07 23.68
CA GLY A 447 2.64 -9.04 23.80
C GLY A 447 3.22 -10.27 24.51
N GLY A 448 4.27 -10.82 23.92
CA GLY A 448 4.94 -12.04 24.35
C GLY A 448 5.86 -12.61 23.28
N ASP A 449 6.41 -13.78 23.54
CA ASP A 449 7.23 -14.51 22.58
C ASP A 449 6.33 -15.25 21.58
N VAL A 450 6.42 -14.87 20.31
CA VAL A 450 5.64 -15.40 19.20
C VAL A 450 6.58 -16.12 18.23
N VAL A 451 6.19 -17.33 17.81
CA VAL A 451 6.88 -18.03 16.73
C VAL A 451 6.16 -17.70 15.42
N VAL A 452 6.88 -17.07 14.50
CA VAL A 452 6.41 -16.75 13.16
C VAL A 452 7.03 -17.74 12.20
N HIS A 453 6.18 -18.47 11.48
CA HIS A 453 6.56 -19.37 10.40
C HIS A 453 6.17 -18.72 9.07
N ALA A 454 7.16 -18.41 8.23
CA ALA A 454 6.95 -17.87 6.90
C ALA A 454 7.46 -18.86 5.84
N ALA A 455 6.59 -19.26 4.92
CA ALA A 455 6.95 -20.18 3.84
C ALA A 455 6.59 -19.56 2.49
N ARG A 456 7.53 -19.62 1.54
CA ARG A 456 7.27 -19.29 0.14
C ARG A 456 6.48 -20.44 -0.52
N GLN A 457 5.26 -20.18 -0.99
CA GLN A 457 4.45 -21.16 -1.71
C GLN A 457 3.94 -20.57 -3.03
N THR A 458 4.03 -21.35 -4.11
CA THR A 458 3.35 -21.05 -5.37
C THR A 458 1.90 -21.50 -5.23
N GLN A 459 0.95 -20.57 -5.29
CA GLN A 459 -0.46 -20.95 -5.43
C GLN A 459 -0.66 -21.52 -6.84
N SER A 460 -0.80 -22.84 -6.97
CA SER A 460 -1.52 -23.36 -8.14
C SER A 460 -3.01 -23.18 -7.85
N LEU A 461 -3.57 -22.10 -8.37
CA LEU A 461 -5.02 -21.96 -8.50
C LEU A 461 -5.48 -22.63 -9.79
#